data_AF-A0A2L2YPW0-F1
#
_entry.id   AF-A0A2L2YPW0-F1
#
_cell.length_a   1.000
_cell.length_b   1.000
_cell.length_c   1.000
_cell.angle_alpha   90.00
_cell.angle_beta   90.00
_cell.angle_gamma   90.00
#
_symmetry.space_group_name_H-M   'P 1'
#
loop_
_entity.id
_entity.type
_entity.pdbx_description
1 polymer ?
#
loop_
_entity_poly.entity_id
_entity_poly.type
_entity_poly.pdbx_seq_one_letter_code
_entity_poly.pdbx_strand_id
1 'polypeptide(L)' 'PLAHYSILKKDTFNDVYEPSEDTFLLIDALEKDINILKEISPIKCLEIGSGSGV' A
#
# COMPACT_ATOMS: atom_id res chain seq x y z
N PRO A 1 11.28 -3.42 3.77
CA PRO A 1 11.44 -1.97 3.52
C PRO A 1 10.15 -1.42 2.92
N LEU A 2 9.58 -0.35 3.50
CA LEU A 2 8.40 0.34 2.96
C LEU A 2 8.66 0.80 1.52
N ALA A 3 7.62 0.80 0.68
CA ALA A 3 7.70 1.26 -0.70
C ALA A 3 8.21 2.71 -0.78
N HIS A 4 9.03 3.02 -1.78
CA HIS A 4 9.66 4.32 -1.92
C HIS A 4 8.73 5.33 -2.63
N TYR A 5 7.79 5.91 -1.89
CA TYR A 5 6.78 6.84 -2.44
C TYR A 5 7.26 8.29 -2.62
N SER A 6 8.47 8.61 -2.14
CA SER A 6 9.11 9.92 -2.33
C SER A 6 9.39 10.27 -3.81
N ILE A 7 9.13 9.34 -4.74
CA ILE A 7 9.25 9.52 -6.20
C ILE A 7 8.03 10.22 -6.81
N LEU A 8 6.91 10.32 -6.08
CA LEU A 8 5.79 11.17 -6.47
C LEU A 8 6.27 12.62 -6.48
N LYS A 9 6.67 13.12 -7.66
CA LYS A 9 7.01 14.53 -7.85
C LYS A 9 5.82 15.35 -7.39
N LYS A 10 6.00 16.09 -6.28
CA LYS A 10 4.93 16.79 -5.58
C LYS A 10 4.03 17.58 -6.54
N ASP A 11 4.64 18.32 -7.47
CA ASP A 11 3.92 19.13 -8.46
C ASP A 11 3.00 18.35 -9.42
N THR A 12 3.27 17.05 -9.66
CA THR A 12 2.45 16.19 -10.54
C THR A 12 1.39 15.40 -9.76
N PHE A 13 1.56 15.22 -8.45
CA PHE A 13 0.76 14.33 -7.62
C PHE A 13 0.18 15.05 -6.39
N ASN A 14 0.04 16.38 -6.44
CA ASN A 14 -0.47 17.18 -5.32
C ASN A 14 -1.87 16.76 -4.83
N ASP A 15 -2.71 16.20 -5.73
CA ASP A 15 -4.06 15.73 -5.39
C ASP A 15 -4.10 14.21 -5.11
N VAL A 16 -2.96 13.52 -5.11
CA VAL A 16 -2.87 12.11 -4.74
C VAL A 16 -2.67 11.99 -3.23
N TYR A 17 -3.38 11.05 -2.63
CA TYR A 17 -3.31 10.79 -1.20
C TYR A 17 -1.90 10.39 -0.75
N GLU A 18 -1.29 11.23 0.08
CA GLU A 18 -0.02 10.91 0.74
C GLU A 18 -0.26 9.83 1.82
N PRO A 19 0.62 8.81 1.94
CA PRO A 19 0.49 7.79 2.98
C PRO A 19 0.39 8.38 4.37
N SER A 20 -0.58 7.91 5.14
CA SER A 20 -0.86 8.41 6.50
C SER A 20 -1.03 7.24 7.47
N GLU A 21 -1.42 7.52 8.71
CA GLU A 21 -1.59 6.52 9.78
C GLU A 21 -2.50 5.35 9.36
N ASP A 22 -3.56 5.64 8.61
CA ASP A 22 -4.47 4.63 8.04
C ASP A 22 -3.79 3.71 7.02
N THR A 23 -2.91 4.25 6.18
CA THR A 23 -2.08 3.46 5.25
C THR A 23 -1.14 2.52 6.02
N PHE A 24 -0.47 3.01 7.06
CA PHE A 24 0.43 2.19 7.86
C PHE A 24 -0.32 1.12 8.67
N LEU A 25 -1.50 1.45 9.17
CA LEU A 25 -2.36 0.49 9.85
C LEU A 25 -2.79 -0.66 8.93
N LEU A 26 -3.10 -0.36 7.65
CA LEU A 26 -3.42 -1.37 6.66
C LEU A 26 -2.20 -2.28 6.37
N ILE A 27 -1.01 -1.70 6.22
CA ILE A 27 0.24 -2.45 6.04
C ILE A 27 0.49 -3.38 7.22
N ASP A 28 0.38 -2.88 8.45
CA ASP A 28 0.55 -3.68 9.67
C ASP A 28 -0.44 -4.85 9.73
N ALA A 29 -1.68 -4.66 9.28
CA ALA A 29 -2.67 -5.72 9.20
C ALA A 29 -2.28 -6.79 8.16
N LEU A 30 -1.83 -6.38 6.97
CA LEU A 30 -1.35 -7.31 5.94
C LEU A 30 -0.10 -8.08 6.37
N GLU A 31 0.81 -7.42 7.10
CA GLU A 31 2.00 -8.06 7.65
C GLU A 31 1.64 -9.12 8.70
N LYS A 32 0.62 -8.88 9.54
CA LYS A 32 0.12 -9.87 10.50
C LYS A 32 -0.45 -11.11 9.82
N ASP A 33 -1.11 -10.93 8.68
CA ASP A 33 -1.77 -12.02 7.95
C ASP A 33 -0.88 -12.64 6.84
N ILE A 34 0.39 -12.25 6.76
CA ILE A 34 1.28 -12.63 5.64
C ILE A 34 1.43 -14.15 5.45
N ASN A 35 1.40 -14.92 6.54
CA ASN A 35 1.52 -16.38 6.46
C ASN A 35 0.26 -16.99 5.84
N ILE A 36 -0.93 -16.51 6.24
CA ILE A 36 -2.22 -16.94 5.68
C ILE A 36 -2.29 -16.59 4.19
N LEU A 37 -1.88 -15.37 3.83
CA LEU A 37 -1.85 -14.93 2.42
C LEU A 37 -0.90 -15.79 1.56
N LYS A 38 0.25 -16.20 2.10
CA LYS A 38 1.19 -17.11 1.42
C LYS A 38 0.61 -18.52 1.25
N GLU A 39 -0.08 -19.04 2.26
CA GLU A 39 -0.74 -20.35 2.20
C GLU A 39 -1.88 -20.38 1.17
N ILE A 40 -2.68 -19.31 1.11
CA ILE A 40 -3.77 -19.16 0.13
C ILE A 40 -3.24 -19.06 -1.31
N SER A 41 -2.02 -18.54 -1.49
CA SER A 41 -1.37 -18.37 -2.80
C SER A 41 -2.28 -17.66 -3.82
N PRO A 42 -2.75 -16.43 -3.53
CA PRO A 42 -3.66 -15.73 -4.42
C PRO A 42 -3.01 -15.45 -5.77
N ILE A 43 -3.71 -15.83 -6.84
CA ILE A 43 -3.23 -15.63 -8.23
C ILE A 43 -3.38 -14.19 -8.71
N LYS A 44 -4.17 -13.37 -8.01
CA LYS A 44 -4.47 -11.97 -8.35
C LYS A 44 -4.66 -11.17 -7.06
N CYS A 45 -4.18 -9.93 -7.07
CA CYS A 45 -4.46 -8.93 -6.05
C CYS A 45 -5.13 -7.73 -6.73
N LEU A 46 -6.17 -7.16 -6.11
CA LEU A 46 -6.85 -5.97 -6.58
C LEU A 46 -7.01 -5.00 -5.41
N GLU A 47 -6.41 -3.83 -5.56
CA GLU A 47 -6.57 -2.70 -4.63
C GLU A 47 -7.49 -1.66 -5.28
N ILE A 48 -8.54 -1.27 -4.57
CA ILE A 48 -9.47 -0.24 -5.03
C ILE A 48 -9.14 1.06 -4.32
N GLY A 49 -8.90 2.12 -5.09
CA GLY A 49 -8.55 3.43 -4.52
C GLY A 49 -7.11 3.49 -4.00
N SER A 50 -6.15 3.00 -4.80
CA SER A 50 -4.74 2.84 -4.40
C SER A 50 -4.03 4.13 -3.97
N GLY A 51 -4.59 5.32 -4.25
CA GLY A 51 -3.95 6.59 -3.89
C GLY A 51 -2.52 6.68 -4.41
N SER A 52 -1.56 6.78 -3.50
CA SER A 52 -0.12 6.79 -3.79
C SER A 52 0.46 5.43 -4.23
N GLY A 53 -0.26 4.32 -4.03
CA GLY A 53 0.12 2.96 -4.41
C GLY A 53 1.21 2.36 -3.52
N VAL A 54 1.18 2.71 -2.22
CA VAL A 54 2.19 2.36 -1.21
C VAL A 54 1.94 1.03 -0.55
#